data_AF-A4JP12-F1
#
_entry.id   AF-A4JP12-F1
#
_cell.length_a   1.000
_cell.length_b   1.000
_cell.length_c   1.000
_cell.angle_alpha   90.00
_cell.angle_beta   90.00
_cell.angle_gamma   90.00
#
_symmetry.space_group_name_H-M   'P 1'
#
loop_
_entity.id
_entity.type
_entity.pdbx_description
1 polymer ?
#
loop_
_entity_poly.entity_id
_entity_poly.type
_entity_poly.pdbx_seq_one_letter_code
_entity_poly.pdbx_strand_id
1 'polypeptide(L)'
;MSLSLLPLATIWLALFTAAALTWLRPLHGTSVAVAGFGYALALAFGKLAPIALAPLALLAAAAWGVAPRRPLAVRIAAHLVFAALAIALSLHLIPGFHNPRVIAPTRFTPDAVPFTMYLNFDKPLVGLWLLWTLPWVAPEVPLRRALRVGAMAAVGTAAACLAGALAFGMVGWAPKWPASGWLWLVNNVLLVTLAEEALFRGYVQGGLTRALGRFRWGPWAALAVGALLFGAAHAAGGWPWIVLGTLAGVGYGLAWRRGGLVAAALAHAGLNAIHFGLFTYPMLAAAH
;
A
#
# COMPACT_ATOMS: atom_id res chain seq x y z
N MET A 1 16.86 -5.47 -25.28
CA MET A 1 16.04 -6.31 -24.37
C MET A 1 16.00 -7.71 -24.97
N SER A 2 16.41 -8.76 -24.25
CA SER A 2 16.26 -10.13 -24.77
C SER A 2 14.77 -10.46 -24.89
N LEU A 3 14.39 -11.23 -25.92
CA LEU A 3 12.99 -11.65 -26.15
C LEU A 3 12.38 -12.37 -24.92
N SER A 4 13.21 -12.96 -24.06
CA SER A 4 12.82 -13.61 -22.80
C SER A 4 12.28 -12.67 -21.71
N LEU A 5 12.56 -11.36 -21.78
CA LEU A 5 12.11 -10.39 -20.79
C LEU A 5 10.82 -9.65 -21.19
N LEU A 6 10.42 -9.75 -22.47
CA LEU A 6 9.21 -9.10 -22.99
C LEU A 6 7.95 -9.46 -22.21
N PRO A 7 7.67 -10.74 -21.88
CA PRO A 7 6.46 -11.10 -21.14
C PRO A 7 6.38 -10.43 -19.77
N LEU A 8 7.50 -10.38 -19.05
CA LEU A 8 7.58 -9.78 -17.72
C LEU A 8 7.37 -8.26 -17.78
N ALA A 9 8.00 -7.59 -18.74
CA ALA A 9 7.83 -6.15 -18.94
C ALA A 9 6.37 -5.80 -19.27
N THR A 10 5.72 -6.56 -20.16
CA THR A 10 4.31 -6.35 -20.54
C THR A 10 3.36 -6.56 -19.36
N ILE A 11 3.58 -7.62 -18.56
CA ILE A 11 2.78 -7.87 -17.35
C ILE A 11 2.85 -6.67 -16.39
N TRP A 12 4.06 -6.20 -16.07
CA TRP A 12 4.21 -5.10 -15.12
C TRP A 12 3.78 -3.75 -15.67
N LEU A 13 3.97 -3.50 -16.97
CA LEU A 13 3.43 -2.30 -17.61
C LEU A 13 1.91 -2.27 -17.47
N ALA A 14 1.23 -3.40 -17.71
CA ALA A 14 -0.22 -3.51 -17.51
C ALA A 14 -0.60 -3.29 -16.04
N LEU A 15 0.03 -3.98 -15.09
CA LEU A 15 -0.31 -3.85 -13.67
C LEU A 15 -0.03 -2.46 -13.09
N PHE A 16 1.09 -1.81 -13.45
CA PHE A 16 1.36 -0.42 -13.09
C PHE A 16 0.36 0.53 -13.73
N THR A 17 -0.02 0.32 -14.99
CA THR A 17 -1.05 1.13 -15.65
C THR A 17 -2.39 0.97 -14.94
N ALA A 18 -2.81 -0.25 -14.58
CA ALA A 18 -4.03 -0.47 -13.81
C ALA A 18 -3.98 0.26 -12.45
N ALA A 19 -2.89 0.13 -11.70
CA ALA A 19 -2.69 0.86 -10.46
C ALA A 19 -2.76 2.39 -10.64
N ALA A 20 -2.16 2.92 -11.71
CA ALA A 20 -2.21 4.34 -12.05
C ALA A 20 -3.64 4.81 -12.38
N LEU A 21 -4.35 4.06 -13.22
CA LEU A 21 -5.73 4.35 -13.62
C LEU A 21 -6.71 4.26 -12.44
N THR A 22 -6.46 3.38 -11.48
CA THR A 22 -7.26 3.24 -10.25
C THR A 22 -7.27 4.50 -9.38
N TRP A 23 -6.27 5.39 -9.49
CA TRP A 23 -6.34 6.69 -8.81
C TRP A 23 -7.41 7.63 -9.40
N LEU A 24 -7.89 7.33 -10.61
CA LEU A 24 -8.82 8.15 -11.37
C LEU A 24 -10.18 7.44 -11.45
N ARG A 25 -11.15 7.86 -10.63
CA ARG A 25 -12.51 7.28 -10.56
C ARG A 25 -13.15 6.99 -11.93
N PRO A 26 -13.11 7.90 -12.92
CA PRO A 26 -13.72 7.64 -14.24
C PRO A 26 -13.10 6.46 -15.00
N LEU A 27 -11.87 6.06 -14.65
CA LEU A 27 -11.09 5.05 -15.35
C LEU A 27 -11.05 3.70 -14.60
N HIS A 28 -11.85 3.51 -13.56
CA HIS A 28 -11.90 2.24 -12.82
C HIS A 28 -12.24 1.05 -13.71
N GLY A 29 -13.18 1.20 -14.66
CA GLY A 29 -13.51 0.12 -15.62
C GLY A 29 -12.31 -0.29 -16.48
N THR A 30 -11.58 0.69 -17.02
CA THR A 30 -10.34 0.47 -17.76
C THR A 30 -9.27 -0.15 -16.86
N SER A 31 -9.15 0.32 -15.62
CA SER A 31 -8.22 -0.26 -14.64
C SER A 31 -8.50 -1.75 -14.40
N VAL A 32 -9.76 -2.15 -14.24
CA VAL A 32 -10.14 -3.56 -14.04
C VAL A 32 -9.77 -4.38 -15.28
N ALA A 33 -10.07 -3.88 -16.47
CA ALA A 33 -9.74 -4.57 -17.72
C ALA A 33 -8.23 -4.75 -17.91
N VAL A 34 -7.45 -3.69 -17.67
CA VAL A 34 -5.99 -3.73 -17.78
C VAL A 34 -5.36 -4.62 -16.71
N ALA A 35 -5.89 -4.62 -15.47
CA ALA A 35 -5.46 -5.54 -14.43
C ALA A 35 -5.76 -7.00 -14.82
N GLY A 36 -6.99 -7.27 -15.29
CA GLY A 36 -7.39 -8.59 -15.78
C GLY A 36 -6.48 -9.11 -16.88
N PHE A 37 -6.12 -8.25 -17.84
CA PHE A 37 -5.13 -8.57 -18.86
C PHE A 37 -3.75 -8.89 -18.26
N GLY A 38 -3.24 -8.04 -17.34
CA GLY A 38 -1.96 -8.27 -16.67
C GLY A 38 -1.90 -9.60 -15.92
N TYR A 39 -2.94 -9.94 -15.15
CA TYR A 39 -3.03 -11.22 -14.43
C TYR A 39 -3.23 -12.41 -15.36
N ALA A 40 -3.97 -12.27 -16.46
CA ALA A 40 -4.12 -13.31 -17.48
C ALA A 40 -2.78 -13.63 -18.15
N LEU A 41 -1.99 -12.60 -18.51
CA LEU A 41 -0.62 -12.81 -18.99
C LEU A 41 0.25 -13.45 -17.92
N ALA A 42 0.15 -13.01 -16.66
CA ALA A 42 0.93 -13.57 -15.58
C ALA A 42 0.64 -15.08 -15.40
N LEU A 43 -0.62 -15.51 -15.52
CA LEU A 43 -0.99 -16.92 -15.55
C LEU A 43 -0.43 -17.64 -16.79
N ALA A 44 -0.61 -17.08 -17.98
CA ALA A 44 -0.19 -17.67 -19.25
C ALA A 44 1.34 -17.91 -19.32
N PHE A 45 2.13 -17.02 -18.71
CA PHE A 45 3.59 -17.11 -18.66
C PHE A 45 4.12 -17.72 -17.34
N GLY A 46 3.27 -18.38 -16.54
CA GLY A 46 3.66 -19.12 -15.34
C GLY A 46 4.13 -18.26 -14.16
N LYS A 47 3.89 -16.94 -14.19
CA LYS A 47 4.14 -16.04 -13.05
C LYS A 47 3.05 -16.13 -11.98
N LEU A 48 1.84 -16.54 -12.37
CA LEU A 48 0.82 -17.05 -11.47
C LEU A 48 0.61 -18.54 -11.74
N ALA A 49 0.54 -19.34 -10.68
CA ALA A 49 0.09 -20.73 -10.78
C ALA A 49 -1.44 -20.81 -10.69
N PRO A 50 -2.09 -21.87 -11.20
CA PRO A 50 -3.55 -21.99 -11.20
C PRO A 50 -4.21 -21.86 -9.82
N ILE A 51 -3.51 -22.25 -8.74
CA ILE A 51 -4.00 -22.08 -7.35
C ILE A 51 -4.25 -20.61 -6.98
N ALA A 52 -3.54 -19.66 -7.61
CA ALA A 52 -3.74 -18.22 -7.42
C ALA A 52 -5.08 -17.70 -7.99
N LEU A 53 -5.81 -18.52 -8.77
CA LEU A 53 -7.17 -18.18 -9.20
C LEU A 53 -8.18 -18.24 -8.05
N ALA A 54 -7.92 -19.05 -7.02
CA ALA A 54 -8.80 -19.16 -5.86
C ALA A 54 -8.98 -17.83 -5.10
N PRO A 55 -7.91 -17.12 -4.67
CA PRO A 55 -8.08 -15.81 -4.04
C PRO A 55 -8.70 -14.77 -4.98
N LEU A 56 -8.42 -14.81 -6.29
CA LEU A 56 -9.07 -13.91 -7.26
C LEU A 56 -10.59 -14.15 -7.34
N ALA A 57 -11.01 -15.42 -7.39
CA ALA A 57 -12.43 -15.79 -7.39
C ALA A 57 -13.11 -15.39 -6.07
N LEU A 58 -12.45 -15.60 -4.92
CA LEU A 58 -12.98 -15.18 -3.62
C LEU A 58 -13.07 -13.66 -3.50
N LEU A 59 -12.12 -12.90 -4.04
CA LEU A 59 -12.20 -11.44 -4.12
C LEU A 59 -13.40 -11.01 -4.99
N ALA A 60 -13.62 -11.64 -6.15
CA ALA A 60 -14.80 -11.36 -6.98
C ALA A 60 -16.12 -11.69 -6.25
N ALA A 61 -16.18 -12.82 -5.55
CA ALA A 61 -17.34 -13.19 -4.73
C ALA A 61 -17.57 -12.21 -3.56
N ALA A 62 -16.51 -11.77 -2.90
CA ALA A 62 -16.58 -10.74 -1.87
C ALA A 62 -17.09 -9.41 -2.44
N ALA A 63 -16.67 -9.01 -3.65
CA ALA A 63 -17.12 -7.79 -4.30
C ALA A 63 -18.64 -7.83 -4.57
N TRP A 64 -19.13 -8.97 -5.05
CA TRP A 64 -20.56 -9.22 -5.21
C TRP A 64 -21.32 -9.20 -3.87
N GLY A 65 -20.73 -9.75 -2.81
CA GLY A 65 -21.34 -9.90 -1.49
C GLY A 65 -21.45 -8.59 -0.71
N VAL A 66 -20.52 -7.64 -0.90
CA VAL A 66 -20.57 -6.31 -0.24
C VAL A 66 -21.55 -5.33 -0.91
N ALA A 67 -22.13 -5.69 -2.04
CA ALA A 67 -23.05 -4.83 -2.78
C ALA A 67 -24.26 -4.40 -1.91
N PRO A 68 -24.75 -3.13 -2.02
CA PRO A 68 -25.75 -2.59 -1.09
C PRO A 68 -27.07 -3.36 -1.02
N ARG A 69 -27.46 -4.06 -2.09
CA ARG A 69 -28.71 -4.83 -2.20
C ARG A 69 -28.65 -6.20 -1.52
N ARG A 70 -27.48 -6.61 -0.99
CA ARG A 70 -27.29 -7.91 -0.35
C ARG A 70 -27.78 -7.89 1.11
N PRO A 71 -28.31 -9.01 1.64
CA PRO A 71 -28.64 -9.13 3.05
C PRO A 71 -27.45 -8.78 3.96
N LEU A 72 -27.72 -8.24 5.16
CA LEU A 72 -26.66 -7.82 6.08
C LEU A 72 -25.68 -8.95 6.41
N ALA A 73 -26.18 -10.17 6.65
CA ALA A 73 -25.35 -11.35 6.93
C ALA A 73 -24.37 -11.65 5.79
N VAL A 74 -24.83 -11.55 4.52
CA VAL A 74 -23.98 -11.75 3.34
C VAL A 74 -22.90 -10.68 3.24
N ARG A 75 -23.26 -9.41 3.52
CA ARG A 75 -22.31 -8.30 3.51
C ARG A 75 -21.24 -8.43 4.59
N ILE A 76 -21.63 -8.88 5.79
CA ILE A 76 -20.70 -9.15 6.89
C ILE A 76 -19.76 -10.29 6.49
N ALA A 77 -20.29 -11.42 6.02
CA ALA A 77 -19.49 -12.55 5.56
C ALA A 77 -18.50 -12.14 4.47
N ALA A 78 -18.93 -11.35 3.49
CA ALA A 78 -18.08 -10.84 2.42
C ALA A 78 -16.94 -9.93 2.94
N HIS A 79 -17.20 -9.07 3.92
CA HIS A 79 -16.16 -8.27 4.55
C HIS A 79 -15.18 -9.12 5.39
N LEU A 80 -15.65 -10.17 6.07
CA LEU A 80 -14.79 -11.11 6.79
C LEU A 80 -13.87 -11.88 5.83
N VAL A 81 -14.42 -12.39 4.73
CA VAL A 81 -13.66 -13.04 3.66
C VAL A 81 -12.62 -12.08 3.08
N PHE A 82 -13.03 -10.85 2.74
CA PHE A 82 -12.09 -9.83 2.25
C PHE A 82 -10.98 -9.54 3.26
N ALA A 83 -11.30 -9.36 4.54
CA ALA A 83 -10.30 -9.08 5.57
C ALA A 83 -9.29 -10.23 5.72
N ALA A 84 -9.76 -11.48 5.71
CA ALA A 84 -8.89 -12.66 5.74
C ALA A 84 -7.97 -12.72 4.50
N LEU A 85 -8.51 -12.47 3.30
CA LEU A 85 -7.73 -12.42 2.06
C LEU A 85 -6.73 -11.27 2.07
N ALA A 86 -7.12 -10.09 2.56
CA ALA A 86 -6.25 -8.93 2.63
C ALA A 86 -5.01 -9.21 3.50
N ILE A 87 -5.20 -9.89 4.64
CA ILE A 87 -4.11 -10.33 5.51
C ILE A 87 -3.25 -11.38 4.78
N ALA A 88 -3.87 -12.44 4.25
CA ALA A 88 -3.15 -13.55 3.61
C ALA A 88 -2.33 -13.10 2.38
N LEU A 89 -2.88 -12.22 1.55
CA LEU A 89 -2.19 -11.65 0.37
C LEU A 89 -1.09 -10.65 0.79
N SER A 90 -1.33 -9.82 1.79
CA SER A 90 -0.33 -8.84 2.25
C SER A 90 0.86 -9.49 2.98
N LEU A 91 0.64 -10.66 3.59
CA LEU A 91 1.67 -11.47 4.23
C LEU A 91 2.24 -12.55 3.32
N HIS A 92 1.86 -12.59 2.04
CA HIS A 92 2.34 -13.57 1.06
C HIS A 92 2.11 -15.04 1.47
N LEU A 93 1.03 -15.32 2.21
CA LEU A 93 0.73 -16.66 2.74
C LEU A 93 0.11 -17.61 1.70
N ILE A 94 -0.42 -17.06 0.61
CA ILE A 94 -1.08 -17.85 -0.43
C ILE A 94 -0.05 -18.24 -1.50
N PRO A 95 0.12 -19.54 -1.80
CA PRO A 95 1.06 -19.98 -2.81
C PRO A 95 0.60 -19.60 -4.22
N GLY A 96 1.52 -19.71 -5.18
CA GLY A 96 1.23 -19.53 -6.60
C GLY A 96 1.43 -18.12 -7.14
N PHE A 97 1.85 -17.16 -6.31
CA PHE A 97 2.34 -15.85 -6.77
C PHE A 97 3.87 -15.88 -6.89
N HIS A 98 4.40 -15.96 -8.11
CA HIS A 98 5.85 -15.94 -8.36
C HIS A 98 6.35 -14.50 -8.53
N ASN A 99 6.42 -13.77 -7.43
CA ASN A 99 6.83 -12.36 -7.38
C ASN A 99 8.30 -12.20 -7.85
N PRO A 100 8.60 -11.47 -8.94
CA PRO A 100 9.97 -11.28 -9.40
C PRO A 100 10.76 -10.35 -8.49
N ARG A 101 11.98 -10.75 -8.15
CA ARG A 101 12.97 -9.89 -7.49
C ARG A 101 13.58 -8.94 -8.53
N VAL A 102 13.41 -7.64 -8.33
CA VAL A 102 13.86 -6.59 -9.26
C VAL A 102 14.99 -5.72 -8.71
N ILE A 103 15.18 -5.73 -7.39
CA ILE A 103 16.40 -5.22 -6.75
C ILE A 103 16.96 -6.38 -5.93
N ALA A 104 18.12 -6.89 -6.33
CA ALA A 104 18.87 -7.90 -5.56
C ALA A 104 19.36 -7.30 -4.23
N PRO A 105 19.76 -8.12 -3.24
CA PRO A 105 20.29 -7.62 -1.97
C PRO A 105 21.39 -6.57 -2.19
N THR A 106 21.07 -5.31 -1.93
CA THR A 106 21.92 -4.15 -2.23
C THR A 106 22.05 -3.30 -0.98
N ARG A 107 23.28 -2.97 -0.60
CA ARG A 107 23.54 -1.93 0.40
C ARG A 107 23.57 -0.59 -0.32
N PHE A 108 22.62 0.29 -0.02
CA PHE A 108 22.58 1.62 -0.64
C PHE A 108 23.52 2.63 0.03
N THR A 109 23.96 2.33 1.25
CA THR A 109 24.98 3.05 2.00
C THR A 109 25.87 2.04 2.73
N PRO A 110 27.13 2.36 3.07
CA PRO A 110 28.06 1.41 3.68
C PRO A 110 27.60 0.82 5.02
N ASP A 111 26.86 1.62 5.78
CA ASP A 111 26.32 1.37 7.11
C ASP A 111 24.95 0.67 7.12
N ALA A 112 24.31 0.48 5.96
CA ALA A 112 22.97 -0.10 5.87
C ALA A 112 22.96 -1.63 5.79
N VAL A 113 21.89 -2.23 6.32
CA VAL A 113 21.54 -3.62 5.97
C VAL A 113 21.14 -3.71 4.48
N PRO A 114 21.36 -4.85 3.81
CA PRO A 114 20.96 -5.00 2.40
C PRO A 114 19.45 -4.88 2.20
N PHE A 115 19.02 -4.03 1.26
CA PHE A 115 17.63 -3.97 0.81
C PHE A 115 17.41 -4.89 -0.37
N THR A 116 16.24 -5.53 -0.42
CA THR A 116 15.76 -6.32 -1.56
C THR A 116 14.37 -5.85 -1.94
N MET A 117 14.06 -5.81 -3.24
CA MET A 117 12.72 -5.45 -3.72
C MET A 117 12.16 -6.49 -4.67
N TYR A 118 10.90 -6.82 -4.43
CA TYR A 118 10.06 -7.64 -5.27
C TYR A 118 8.94 -6.78 -5.86
N LEU A 119 8.53 -7.07 -7.09
CA LEU A 119 7.24 -6.61 -7.59
C LEU A 119 6.21 -7.67 -7.22
N ASN A 120 5.29 -7.32 -6.33
CA ASN A 120 4.36 -8.28 -5.74
C ASN A 120 3.02 -8.29 -6.49
N PHE A 121 2.54 -9.47 -6.88
CA PHE A 121 1.25 -9.66 -7.56
C PHE A 121 0.06 -9.65 -6.61
N ASP A 122 0.27 -10.09 -5.38
CA ASP A 122 -0.74 -10.38 -4.38
C ASP A 122 -1.20 -9.15 -3.60
N LYS A 123 -0.29 -8.50 -2.84
CA LYS A 123 -0.60 -7.35 -1.99
C LYS A 123 -1.34 -6.22 -2.73
N PRO A 124 -0.98 -5.84 -3.97
CA PRO A 124 -1.69 -4.79 -4.70
C PRO A 124 -3.15 -5.11 -5.03
N LEU A 125 -3.54 -6.39 -5.11
CA LEU A 125 -4.93 -6.79 -5.31
C LEU A 125 -5.83 -6.24 -4.21
N VAL A 126 -5.32 -6.12 -2.98
CA VAL A 126 -6.08 -5.57 -1.85
C VAL A 126 -6.47 -4.12 -2.12
N GLY A 127 -5.52 -3.28 -2.52
CA GLY A 127 -5.77 -1.87 -2.82
C GLY A 127 -6.66 -1.67 -4.04
N LEU A 128 -6.37 -2.41 -5.12
CA LEU A 128 -7.16 -2.39 -6.34
C LEU A 128 -8.61 -2.79 -6.06
N TRP A 129 -8.83 -3.92 -5.39
CA TRP A 129 -10.17 -4.40 -5.03
C TRP A 129 -10.93 -3.36 -4.22
N LEU A 130 -10.29 -2.74 -3.22
CA LEU A 130 -10.92 -1.73 -2.38
C LEU A 130 -11.40 -0.52 -3.18
N LEU A 131 -10.59 -0.04 -4.12
CA LEU A 131 -10.91 1.13 -4.94
C LEU A 131 -11.97 0.83 -6.00
N TRP A 132 -11.96 -0.38 -6.56
CA TRP A 132 -12.98 -0.81 -7.52
C TRP A 132 -14.33 -1.06 -6.86
N THR A 133 -14.34 -1.55 -5.61
CA THR A 133 -15.53 -2.12 -4.99
C THR A 133 -16.22 -1.16 -4.01
N LEU A 134 -15.44 -0.38 -3.25
CA LEU A 134 -15.94 0.37 -2.10
C LEU A 134 -15.80 1.89 -2.32
N PRO A 135 -16.89 2.60 -2.68
CA PRO A 135 -16.79 4.01 -3.08
C PRO A 135 -16.34 4.96 -1.95
N TRP A 136 -16.43 4.54 -0.70
CA TRP A 136 -16.00 5.34 0.46
C TRP A 136 -14.48 5.30 0.71
N VAL A 137 -13.73 4.40 0.07
CA VAL A 137 -12.28 4.25 0.27
C VAL A 137 -11.52 5.51 -0.16
N ALA A 138 -11.97 6.16 -1.24
CA ALA A 138 -11.33 7.34 -1.81
C ALA A 138 -12.33 8.48 -2.00
N PRO A 139 -12.83 9.13 -0.92
CA PRO A 139 -13.83 10.20 -1.05
C PRO A 139 -13.34 11.34 -1.94
N GLU A 140 -14.28 11.99 -2.64
CA GLU A 140 -13.94 13.09 -3.55
C GLU A 140 -13.46 14.32 -2.78
N VAL A 141 -12.27 14.76 -3.11
CA VAL A 141 -11.63 15.95 -2.55
C VAL A 141 -10.98 16.71 -3.69
N PRO A 142 -11.08 18.05 -3.74
CA PRO A 142 -10.39 18.85 -4.74
C PRO A 142 -8.89 18.56 -4.75
N LEU A 143 -8.32 18.26 -5.93
CA LEU A 143 -6.92 17.85 -6.07
C LEU A 143 -5.95 18.84 -5.41
N ARG A 144 -6.19 20.15 -5.56
CA ARG A 144 -5.39 21.20 -4.90
C ARG A 144 -5.35 21.05 -3.38
N ARG A 145 -6.48 20.70 -2.75
CA ARG A 145 -6.55 20.44 -1.31
C ARG A 145 -5.80 19.17 -0.95
N ALA A 146 -6.01 18.09 -1.72
CA ALA A 146 -5.32 16.83 -1.50
C ALA A 146 -3.79 16.97 -1.57
N LEU A 147 -3.29 17.66 -2.61
CA LEU A 147 -1.86 17.92 -2.78
C LEU A 147 -1.28 18.79 -1.67
N ARG A 148 -1.97 19.89 -1.30
CA ARG A 148 -1.51 20.77 -0.21
C ARG A 148 -1.44 20.02 1.12
N VAL A 149 -2.53 19.35 1.50
CA VAL A 149 -2.60 18.60 2.76
C VAL A 149 -1.58 17.47 2.77
N GLY A 150 -1.47 16.73 1.66
CA GLY A 150 -0.54 15.62 1.53
C GLY A 150 0.92 16.07 1.60
N ALA A 151 1.29 17.19 0.96
CA ALA A 151 2.65 17.74 1.04
C ALA A 151 2.99 18.21 2.47
N MET A 152 2.08 18.93 3.13
CA MET A 152 2.27 19.33 4.53
C MET A 152 2.41 18.12 5.46
N ALA A 153 1.57 17.11 5.26
CA ALA A 153 1.60 15.88 6.04
C ALA A 153 2.85 15.04 5.74
N ALA A 154 3.33 15.00 4.48
CA ALA A 154 4.58 14.35 4.11
C ALA A 154 5.75 14.94 4.91
N VAL A 155 5.90 16.26 4.89
CA VAL A 155 6.98 16.95 5.62
C VAL A 155 6.84 16.75 7.13
N GLY A 156 5.66 16.97 7.69
CA GLY A 156 5.44 16.85 9.14
C GLY A 156 5.63 15.42 9.66
N THR A 157 5.11 14.43 8.93
CA THR A 157 5.26 13.01 9.30
C THR A 157 6.70 12.56 9.10
N ALA A 158 7.36 12.99 8.02
CA ALA A 158 8.78 12.73 7.80
C ALA A 158 9.67 13.29 8.90
N ALA A 159 9.48 14.54 9.28
CA ALA A 159 10.23 15.15 10.37
C ALA A 159 10.06 14.35 11.67
N ALA A 160 8.82 14.01 12.05
CA ALA A 160 8.54 13.30 13.29
C ALA A 160 9.10 11.86 13.28
N CYS A 161 8.86 11.09 12.22
CA CYS A 161 9.32 9.70 12.12
C CYS A 161 10.84 9.60 11.99
N LEU A 162 11.48 10.47 11.20
CA LEU A 162 12.94 10.42 10.99
C LEU A 162 13.70 10.95 12.21
N ALA A 163 13.16 11.94 12.93
CA ALA A 163 13.70 12.33 14.23
C ALA A 163 13.63 11.16 15.25
N GLY A 164 12.51 10.44 15.30
CA GLY A 164 12.38 9.24 16.13
C GLY A 164 13.33 8.12 15.70
N ALA A 165 13.46 7.87 14.40
CA ALA A 165 14.38 6.86 13.87
C ALA A 165 15.86 7.19 14.17
N LEU A 166 16.25 8.47 14.10
CA LEU A 166 17.56 8.94 14.55
C LEU A 166 17.75 8.70 16.05
N ALA A 167 16.76 9.04 16.88
CA ALA A 167 16.81 8.83 18.33
C ALA A 167 16.90 7.35 18.72
N PHE A 168 16.27 6.46 17.95
CA PHE A 168 16.41 5.01 18.11
C PHE A 168 17.69 4.42 17.52
N GLY A 169 18.54 5.23 16.87
CA GLY A 169 19.76 4.74 16.22
C GLY A 169 19.47 3.80 15.04
N MET A 170 18.34 3.98 14.35
CA MET A 170 17.92 3.12 13.24
C MET A 170 18.39 3.64 11.87
N VAL A 171 18.63 4.94 11.75
CA VAL A 171 19.04 5.59 10.49
C VAL A 171 20.10 6.64 10.77
N GLY A 172 20.95 6.93 9.78
CA GLY A 172 21.84 8.09 9.75
C GLY A 172 21.52 9.01 8.57
N TRP A 173 22.02 10.24 8.60
CA TRP A 173 21.95 11.13 7.42
C TRP A 173 22.85 10.59 6.32
N ALA A 174 22.28 10.26 5.16
CA ALA A 174 23.00 9.70 4.02
C ALA A 174 22.28 9.98 2.68
N PRO A 175 22.39 11.21 2.16
CA PRO A 175 21.78 11.60 0.89
C PRO A 175 22.25 10.74 -0.28
N LYS A 176 21.29 10.20 -1.05
CA LYS A 176 21.52 9.36 -2.22
C LYS A 176 20.30 9.29 -3.12
N TRP A 177 20.53 9.02 -4.40
CA TRP A 177 19.49 8.55 -5.30
C TRP A 177 20.09 7.55 -6.28
N PRO A 178 20.08 6.24 -5.96
CA PRO A 178 20.65 5.23 -6.84
C PRO A 178 19.84 5.10 -8.14
N ALA A 179 20.44 4.52 -9.19
CA ALA A 179 19.74 4.31 -10.46
C ALA A 179 18.44 3.51 -10.32
N SER A 180 18.38 2.54 -9.39
CA SER A 180 17.18 1.78 -9.05
C SER A 180 16.12 2.57 -8.27
N GLY A 181 16.42 3.79 -7.82
CA GLY A 181 15.54 4.66 -7.05
C GLY A 181 14.24 4.99 -7.77
N TRP A 182 14.27 5.14 -9.09
CA TRP A 182 13.05 5.38 -9.88
C TRP A 182 12.13 4.17 -9.94
N LEU A 183 12.68 2.96 -10.12
CA LEU A 183 11.88 1.73 -10.06
C LEU A 183 11.32 1.51 -8.65
N TRP A 184 12.13 1.79 -7.62
CA TRP A 184 11.69 1.77 -6.23
C TRP A 184 10.52 2.74 -5.99
N LEU A 185 10.61 3.97 -6.50
CA LEU A 185 9.56 4.98 -6.33
C LEU A 185 8.25 4.57 -7.01
N VAL A 186 8.32 4.07 -8.25
CA VAL A 186 7.15 3.56 -8.99
C VAL A 186 6.49 2.40 -8.23
N ASN A 187 7.28 1.43 -7.77
CA ASN A 187 6.79 0.33 -6.93
C ASN A 187 6.16 0.86 -5.63
N ASN A 188 6.80 1.82 -4.97
CA ASN A 188 6.33 2.38 -3.71
C ASN A 188 4.99 3.09 -3.88
N VAL A 189 4.83 3.94 -4.90
CA VAL A 189 3.59 4.71 -5.12
C VAL A 189 2.46 3.82 -5.62
N LEU A 190 2.72 3.01 -6.65
CA LEU A 190 1.67 2.27 -7.36
C LEU A 190 1.28 0.96 -6.68
N LEU A 191 2.18 0.32 -5.94
CA LEU A 191 1.91 -0.98 -5.31
C LEU A 191 1.81 -0.86 -3.80
N VAL A 192 2.87 -0.39 -3.14
CA VAL A 192 2.95 -0.39 -1.66
C VAL A 192 1.96 0.62 -1.07
N THR A 193 2.13 1.90 -1.40
CA THR A 193 1.34 3.01 -0.86
C THR A 193 -0.12 2.91 -1.28
N LEU A 194 -0.39 2.55 -2.54
CA LEU A 194 -1.76 2.28 -3.01
C LEU A 194 -2.45 1.24 -2.14
N ALA A 195 -1.83 0.07 -1.95
CA ALA A 195 -2.42 -1.02 -1.18
C ALA A 195 -2.62 -0.67 0.29
N GLU A 196 -1.59 -0.10 0.91
CA GLU A 196 -1.61 0.20 2.34
C GLU A 196 -2.56 1.33 2.67
N GLU A 197 -2.54 2.44 1.93
CA GLU A 197 -3.42 3.57 2.23
C GLU A 197 -4.88 3.22 1.89
N ALA A 198 -5.15 2.47 0.82
CA ALA A 198 -6.49 1.98 0.55
C ALA A 198 -7.01 1.10 1.69
N LEU A 199 -6.18 0.17 2.21
CA LEU A 199 -6.55 -0.72 3.31
C LEU A 199 -6.71 0.01 4.64
N PHE A 200 -5.69 0.71 5.12
CA PHE A 200 -5.72 1.26 6.46
C PHE A 200 -6.53 2.56 6.54
N ARG A 201 -6.50 3.41 5.51
CA ARG A 201 -7.10 4.75 5.57
C ARG A 201 -8.47 4.73 4.92
N GLY A 202 -8.57 4.16 3.72
CA GLY A 202 -9.85 4.02 3.03
C GLY A 202 -10.78 3.01 3.69
N TYR A 203 -10.34 1.76 3.86
CA TYR A 203 -11.18 0.67 4.35
C TYR A 203 -11.37 0.69 5.86
N VAL A 204 -10.28 0.60 6.64
CA VAL A 204 -10.35 0.55 8.11
C VAL A 204 -10.80 1.90 8.67
N GLN A 205 -10.01 2.95 8.52
CA GLN A 205 -10.33 4.26 9.10
C GLN A 205 -11.60 4.86 8.47
N GLY A 206 -11.76 4.82 7.14
CA GLY A 206 -12.95 5.33 6.47
C GLY A 206 -14.21 4.53 6.75
N GLY A 207 -14.11 3.19 6.81
CA GLY A 207 -15.21 2.32 7.22
C GLY A 207 -15.66 2.57 8.66
N LEU A 208 -14.72 2.62 9.60
CA LEU A 208 -15.00 2.91 11.02
C LEU A 208 -15.55 4.33 11.23
N THR A 209 -15.02 5.32 10.50
CA THR A 209 -15.53 6.71 10.55
C THR A 209 -17.02 6.75 10.18
N ARG A 210 -17.43 5.97 9.18
CA ARG A 210 -18.84 5.84 8.79
C ARG A 210 -19.66 5.08 9.82
N ALA A 211 -19.18 3.94 10.30
CA ALA A 211 -19.90 3.10 11.26
C ALA A 211 -20.10 3.81 12.62
N LEU A 212 -19.11 4.61 13.04
CA LEU A 212 -19.12 5.36 14.30
C LEU A 212 -19.57 6.81 14.10
N GLY A 213 -20.05 7.20 12.92
CA GLY A 213 -20.35 8.59 12.57
C GLY A 213 -21.41 9.27 13.46
N ARG A 214 -22.25 8.47 14.13
CA ARG A 214 -23.22 8.96 15.14
C ARG A 214 -22.56 9.52 16.41
N PHE A 215 -21.29 9.18 16.65
CA PHE A 215 -20.54 9.62 17.83
C PHE A 215 -19.51 10.68 17.45
N ARG A 216 -19.47 11.79 18.21
CA ARG A 216 -18.49 12.87 17.97
C ARG A 216 -17.03 12.40 18.07
N TRP A 217 -16.76 11.38 18.88
CA TRP A 217 -15.43 10.76 19.04
C TRP A 217 -15.12 9.70 17.97
N GLY A 218 -16.12 9.24 17.20
CA GLY A 218 -16.01 8.12 16.25
C GLY A 218 -14.88 8.28 15.21
N PRO A 219 -14.76 9.42 14.52
CA PRO A 219 -13.67 9.65 13.56
C PRO A 219 -12.26 9.62 14.18
N TRP A 220 -12.13 9.98 15.45
CA TRP A 220 -10.85 9.95 16.16
C TRP A 220 -10.49 8.54 16.61
N ALA A 221 -11.47 7.76 17.08
CA ALA A 221 -11.28 6.33 17.35
C ALA A 221 -10.91 5.57 16.07
N ALA A 222 -11.56 5.87 14.94
CA ALA A 222 -11.21 5.27 13.65
C ALA A 222 -9.77 5.56 13.22
N LEU A 223 -9.29 6.79 13.43
CA LEU A 223 -7.90 7.17 13.18
C LEU A 223 -6.95 6.39 14.09
N ALA A 224 -7.24 6.34 15.40
CA ALA A 224 -6.41 5.62 16.36
C ALA A 224 -6.28 4.14 16.01
N VAL A 225 -7.40 3.47 15.69
CA VAL A 225 -7.40 2.06 15.26
C VAL A 225 -6.61 1.87 13.96
N GLY A 226 -6.82 2.73 12.96
CA GLY A 226 -6.08 2.66 11.70
C GLY A 226 -4.56 2.86 11.87
N ALA A 227 -4.15 3.76 12.77
CA ALA A 227 -2.74 4.00 13.07
C ALA A 227 -2.10 2.85 13.86
N LEU A 228 -2.79 2.30 14.86
CA LEU A 228 -2.31 1.16 15.64
C LEU A 228 -2.16 -0.10 14.78
N LEU A 229 -3.14 -0.40 13.93
CA LEU A 229 -3.05 -1.55 13.01
C LEU A 229 -1.93 -1.39 11.98
N PHE A 230 -1.70 -0.16 11.50
CA PHE A 230 -0.57 0.11 10.60
C PHE A 230 0.78 -0.09 11.29
N GLY A 231 0.94 0.38 12.53
CA GLY A 231 2.13 0.10 13.33
C GLY A 231 2.32 -1.39 13.60
N ALA A 232 1.25 -2.11 13.96
CA ALA A 232 1.29 -3.55 14.17
C ALA A 232 1.72 -4.33 12.92
N ALA A 233 1.34 -3.86 11.72
CA ALA A 233 1.77 -4.47 10.46
C ALA A 233 3.30 -4.38 10.23
N HIS A 234 4.01 -3.52 10.97
CA HIS A 234 5.46 -3.37 10.92
C HIS A 234 6.19 -4.15 12.02
N ALA A 235 5.49 -5.01 12.77
CA ALA A 235 6.06 -5.79 13.87
C ALA A 235 7.25 -6.67 13.47
N ALA A 236 7.33 -7.12 12.22
CA ALA A 236 8.46 -7.89 11.72
C ALA A 236 9.81 -7.12 11.77
N GLY A 237 9.77 -5.79 11.79
CA GLY A 237 10.95 -4.94 11.99
C GLY A 237 11.36 -4.78 13.47
N GLY A 238 10.52 -5.19 14.42
CA GLY A 238 10.72 -5.00 15.85
C GLY A 238 9.95 -3.80 16.43
N TRP A 239 10.00 -3.63 17.75
CA TRP A 239 9.19 -2.63 18.46
C TRP A 239 9.41 -1.16 17.99
N PRO A 240 10.62 -0.70 17.59
CA PRO A 240 10.78 0.67 17.12
C PRO A 240 9.97 0.94 15.84
N TRP A 241 9.87 -0.05 14.95
CA TRP A 241 9.05 0.04 13.75
C TRP A 241 7.56 0.05 14.05
N ILE A 242 7.10 -0.61 15.12
CA ILE A 242 5.72 -0.51 15.57
C ILE A 242 5.41 0.92 16.00
N VAL A 243 6.28 1.53 16.82
CA VAL A 243 6.11 2.91 17.32
C VAL A 243 6.15 3.92 16.17
N LEU A 244 7.18 3.86 15.33
CA LEU A 244 7.33 4.77 14.18
C LEU A 244 6.23 4.55 13.13
N GLY A 245 5.82 3.30 12.91
CA GLY A 245 4.69 2.95 12.06
C GLY A 245 3.39 3.53 12.59
N THR A 246 3.10 3.41 13.89
CA THR A 246 1.92 4.05 14.50
C THR A 246 1.97 5.57 14.35
N LEU A 247 3.12 6.21 14.58
CA LEU A 247 3.31 7.64 14.38
C LEU A 247 3.04 8.05 12.92
N ALA A 248 3.59 7.31 11.96
CA ALA A 248 3.34 7.49 10.54
C ALA A 248 1.84 7.34 10.21
N GLY A 249 1.21 6.30 10.77
CA GLY A 249 -0.22 6.04 10.62
C GLY A 249 -1.11 7.17 11.16
N VAL A 250 -0.71 7.84 12.25
CA VAL A 250 -1.39 9.06 12.73
C VAL A 250 -1.27 10.17 11.68
N GLY A 251 -0.07 10.43 11.17
CA GLY A 251 0.19 11.45 10.14
C GLY A 251 -0.65 11.24 8.88
N TYR A 252 -0.63 10.01 8.34
CA TYR A 252 -1.38 9.68 7.13
C TYR A 252 -2.89 9.66 7.39
N GLY A 253 -3.32 9.20 8.57
CA GLY A 253 -4.72 9.23 8.97
C GLY A 253 -5.27 10.66 9.11
N LEU A 254 -4.48 11.62 9.59
CA LEU A 254 -4.83 13.03 9.61
C LEU A 254 -4.88 13.63 8.20
N ALA A 255 -3.97 13.22 7.32
CA ALA A 255 -3.97 13.61 5.90
C ALA A 255 -5.23 13.09 5.19
N TRP A 256 -5.58 11.82 5.40
CA TRP A 256 -6.80 11.22 4.84
C TRP A 256 -8.06 12.00 5.26
N ARG A 257 -8.18 12.34 6.55
CA ARG A 257 -9.35 13.09 7.05
C ARG A 257 -9.51 14.49 6.44
N ARG A 258 -8.41 15.14 6.09
CA ARG A 258 -8.41 16.54 5.60
C ARG A 258 -8.30 16.65 4.08
N GLY A 259 -7.74 15.63 3.43
CA GLY A 259 -7.34 15.67 2.02
C GLY A 259 -7.70 14.40 1.22
N GLY A 260 -8.35 13.41 1.83
CA GLY A 260 -8.74 12.16 1.18
C GLY A 260 -7.57 11.21 0.93
N LEU A 261 -7.82 10.14 0.17
CA LEU A 261 -6.84 9.07 -0.05
C LEU A 261 -5.55 9.56 -0.73
N VAL A 262 -5.67 10.47 -1.70
CA VAL A 262 -4.51 11.04 -2.40
C VAL A 262 -3.58 11.79 -1.42
N ALA A 263 -4.13 12.52 -0.45
CA ALA A 263 -3.31 13.21 0.55
C ALA A 263 -2.57 12.23 1.46
N ALA A 264 -3.22 11.14 1.87
CA ALA A 264 -2.61 10.09 2.68
C ALA A 264 -1.49 9.37 1.92
N ALA A 265 -1.75 9.03 0.65
CA ALA A 265 -0.77 8.43 -0.24
C ALA A 265 0.44 9.35 -0.48
N LEU A 266 0.21 10.65 -0.68
CA LEU A 266 1.30 11.62 -0.83
C LEU A 266 2.10 11.77 0.48
N ALA A 267 1.45 11.76 1.64
CA ALA A 267 2.13 11.79 2.93
C ALA A 267 3.03 10.56 3.12
N HIS A 268 2.51 9.38 2.79
CA HIS A 268 3.22 8.12 2.91
C HIS A 268 4.37 7.99 1.91
N ALA A 269 4.09 8.13 0.62
CA ALA A 269 5.14 8.10 -0.40
C ALA A 269 6.20 9.19 -0.15
N GLY A 270 5.79 10.36 0.37
CA GLY A 270 6.68 11.43 0.78
C GLY A 270 7.61 11.05 1.93
N LEU A 271 7.11 10.49 3.03
CA LEU A 271 7.96 9.92 4.10
C LEU A 271 8.96 8.93 3.52
N ASN A 272 8.46 7.96 2.73
CA ASN A 272 9.27 6.91 2.16
C ASN A 272 10.37 7.48 1.27
N ALA A 273 10.05 8.45 0.40
CA ALA A 273 11.01 9.05 -0.52
C ALA A 273 12.06 9.88 0.21
N ILE A 274 11.68 10.63 1.26
CA ILE A 274 12.62 11.38 2.10
C ILE A 274 13.55 10.42 2.84
N HIS A 275 13.02 9.35 3.43
CA HIS A 275 13.81 8.30 4.08
C HIS A 275 14.79 7.67 3.09
N PHE A 276 14.29 7.15 1.97
CA PHE A 276 15.11 6.50 0.94
C PHE A 276 16.19 7.43 0.39
N GLY A 277 15.83 8.67 0.12
CA GLY A 277 16.69 9.65 -0.56
C GLY A 277 17.68 10.38 0.35
N LEU A 278 17.37 10.57 1.64
CA LEU A 278 18.18 11.42 2.53
C LEU A 278 18.80 10.68 3.72
N PHE A 279 18.36 9.46 4.04
CA PHE A 279 18.79 8.72 5.22
C PHE A 279 19.23 7.30 4.89
N THR A 280 20.03 6.67 5.74
CA THR A 280 20.40 5.24 5.65
C THR A 280 19.15 4.39 5.40
N TYR A 281 19.17 3.55 4.37
CA TYR A 281 17.98 2.79 3.95
C TYR A 281 18.32 1.31 3.71
N PRO A 282 17.54 0.35 4.23
CA PRO A 282 16.27 0.56 4.94
C PRO A 282 16.46 0.89 6.43
N MET A 283 17.64 0.56 6.99
CA MET A 283 18.09 0.91 8.34
C MET A 283 19.59 0.61 8.48
N LEU A 284 20.21 1.12 9.54
CA LEU A 284 21.56 0.81 9.98
C LEU A 284 21.72 -0.69 10.26
N ALA A 285 22.88 -1.24 9.92
CA ALA A 285 23.31 -2.53 10.41
C ALA A 285 23.59 -2.44 11.92
N ALA A 286 23.25 -3.48 12.67
CA ALA A 286 23.65 -3.56 14.07
C ALA A 286 25.18 -3.47 14.16
N ALA A 287 25.69 -2.69 15.13
CA ALA A 287 27.13 -2.66 15.40
C ALA A 287 27.59 -4.08 15.75
N HIS A 288 28.54 -4.60 14.99
CA HIS A 288 29.25 -5.85 15.27
C HIS A 288 30.30 -5.62 16.35
#